data_AF-A0A2S2N4F8-F1
#
_entry.id   AF-A0A2S2N4F8-F1
#
_cell.length_a   1.000
_cell.length_b   1.000
_cell.length_c   1.000
_cell.angle_alpha   90.00
_cell.angle_beta   90.00
_cell.angle_gamma   90.00
#
_symmetry.space_group_name_H-M   'P 1'
#
loop_
_entity.id
_entity.type
_entity.pdbx_description
1 polymer ?
#
loop_
_entity_poly.entity_id
_entity_poly.type
_entity_poly.pdbx_seq_one_letter_code
_entity_poly.pdbx_strand_id
1 'polypeptide(L)'
;KYEQALNRCSVEVYKKVGSLYPEMSVHERSLDFLIELLHKDQLDETVNVEPLTKAIKYYQHLYSIHLADQAEDCTLQLADHIKFTQSALDCMGVEVCRLRAFLQAGQEAADLAILLKDLETSCSDIRQFCKKIRRRMPGTDAPGIPAALGFGAQVSDTLLECRKHLTWVVA
;
A
#
# COMPACT_ATOMS: atom_id res chain seq x y z
N LYS A 1 -3.12 -6.97 6.88
CA LYS A 1 -1.95 -7.58 7.58
C LYS A 1 -2.28 -7.96 9.03
N TYR A 2 -2.61 -7.02 9.92
CA TYR A 2 -2.95 -7.31 11.32
C TYR A 2 -4.07 -8.35 11.48
N GLU A 3 -5.22 -8.13 10.85
CA GLU A 3 -6.35 -9.06 10.88
C GLU A 3 -5.93 -10.49 10.51
N GLN A 4 -5.23 -10.65 9.39
CA GLN A 4 -4.77 -11.95 8.93
C GLN A 4 -3.79 -12.61 9.93
N ALA A 5 -2.80 -11.85 10.41
CA ALA A 5 -1.80 -12.34 11.35
C ALA A 5 -2.45 -12.78 12.67
N LEU A 6 -3.41 -11.99 13.18
CA LEU A 6 -4.16 -12.29 14.41
C LEU A 6 -5.10 -13.49 14.25
N ASN A 7 -5.68 -13.69 13.06
CA ASN A 7 -6.54 -14.84 12.79
C ASN A 7 -5.79 -16.18 12.63
N ARG A 8 -4.46 -16.14 12.46
CA ARG A 8 -3.63 -17.32 12.20
C ARG A 8 -2.56 -17.58 13.27
N CYS A 9 -2.30 -16.61 14.15
CA CYS A 9 -1.29 -16.76 15.19
C CYS A 9 -1.71 -17.73 16.29
N SER A 10 -0.75 -18.16 17.09
CA SER A 10 -1.05 -18.97 18.28
C SER A 10 -1.80 -18.16 19.32
N VAL A 11 -2.50 -18.86 20.22
CA VAL A 11 -3.25 -18.24 21.33
C VAL A 11 -2.34 -17.38 22.22
N GLU A 12 -1.09 -17.79 22.39
CA GLU A 12 -0.06 -17.13 23.17
C GLU A 12 0.35 -15.80 22.54
N VAL A 13 0.57 -15.78 21.22
CA VAL A 13 0.87 -14.55 20.48
C VAL A 13 -0.34 -13.61 20.51
N TYR A 14 -1.55 -14.15 20.30
CA TYR A 14 -2.79 -13.37 20.37
C TYR A 14 -2.97 -12.70 21.73
N LYS A 15 -2.78 -13.44 22.83
CA LYS A 15 -2.84 -12.91 24.21
C LYS A 15 -1.78 -11.83 24.44
N LYS A 16 -0.57 -12.03 23.95
CA LYS A 16 0.52 -11.05 24.09
C LYS A 16 0.18 -9.75 23.37
N VAL A 17 -0.31 -9.81 22.13
CA VAL A 17 -0.74 -8.61 21.39
C VAL A 17 -1.95 -7.96 22.07
N GLY A 18 -2.92 -8.76 22.53
CA GLY A 18 -4.08 -8.24 23.26
C GLY A 18 -3.71 -7.50 24.54
N SER A 19 -2.63 -7.89 25.23
CA SER A 19 -2.13 -7.18 26.41
C SER A 19 -1.61 -5.76 26.11
N LEU A 20 -1.25 -5.48 24.86
CA LEU A 20 -0.78 -4.18 24.38
C LEU A 20 -1.94 -3.25 23.97
N TYR A 21 -3.19 -3.71 24.01
CA TYR A 21 -4.35 -2.91 23.63
C TYR A 21 -4.44 -1.54 24.32
N PRO A 22 -4.15 -1.40 25.64
CA PRO A 22 -4.15 -0.09 26.28
C PRO A 22 -3.20 0.92 25.60
N GLU A 23 -2.03 0.48 25.17
CA GLU A 23 -1.08 1.32 24.42
C GLU A 23 -1.59 1.62 23.00
N MET A 24 -2.13 0.61 22.31
CA MET A 24 -2.72 0.76 20.97
C MET A 24 -3.85 1.80 20.96
N SER A 25 -4.72 1.77 21.98
CA SER A 25 -5.85 2.71 22.12
C SER A 25 -5.42 4.17 22.23
N VAL A 26 -4.22 4.44 22.76
CA VAL A 26 -3.68 5.81 22.82
C VAL A 26 -3.40 6.33 21.41
N HIS A 27 -2.89 5.46 20.54
CA HIS A 27 -2.56 5.80 19.14
C HIS A 27 -3.79 5.91 18.25
N GLU A 28 -4.88 5.17 18.55
CA GLU A 28 -6.16 5.28 17.82
C GLU A 28 -6.77 6.68 17.92
N ARG A 29 -6.61 7.34 19.08
CA ARG A 29 -7.10 8.71 19.29
C ARG A 29 -6.51 9.75 18.32
N SER A 30 -5.33 9.49 17.76
CA SER A 30 -4.76 10.36 16.70
C SER A 30 -5.64 10.37 15.46
N LEU A 31 -6.29 9.25 15.11
CA LEU A 31 -7.22 9.18 13.99
C LEU A 31 -8.56 9.83 14.33
N ASP A 32 -9.07 9.58 15.54
CA ASP A 32 -10.32 10.21 16.02
C ASP A 32 -10.23 11.74 15.93
N PHE A 33 -9.09 12.31 16.34
CA PHE A 33 -8.82 13.73 16.23
C PHE A 33 -8.90 14.24 14.78
N LEU A 34 -8.29 13.53 13.82
CA LEU A 34 -8.33 13.94 12.40
C LEU A 34 -9.72 13.80 11.80
N ILE A 35 -10.48 12.76 12.19
CA ILE A 35 -11.87 12.57 11.79
C ILE A 35 -12.74 13.71 12.32
N GLU A 36 -12.52 14.14 13.58
CA GLU A 36 -13.23 15.29 14.14
C GLU A 36 -12.94 16.59 13.39
N LEU A 37 -11.68 16.83 13.01
CA LEU A 37 -11.32 18.01 12.21
C LEU A 37 -11.99 17.95 10.84
N LEU A 38 -12.00 16.78 10.19
CA LEU A 38 -12.69 16.59 8.91
C LEU A 38 -14.19 16.88 9.03
N HIS A 39 -14.86 16.37 10.06
CA HIS A 39 -16.28 16.64 10.30
C HIS A 39 -16.60 18.12 10.55
N LYS A 40 -15.62 18.90 10.99
CA LYS A 40 -15.76 20.34 11.26
C LYS A 40 -15.27 21.21 10.10
N ASP A 41 -14.89 20.61 8.96
CA ASP A 41 -14.22 21.28 7.83
C ASP A 41 -12.94 22.04 8.26
N GLN A 42 -12.21 21.49 9.24
CA GLN A 42 -10.97 22.04 9.82
C GLN A 42 -9.73 21.18 9.52
N LEU A 43 -9.87 20.16 8.66
CA LEU A 43 -8.75 19.35 8.22
C LEU A 43 -8.12 19.98 6.97
N ASP A 44 -7.11 20.82 7.18
CA ASP A 44 -6.33 21.48 6.12
C ASP A 44 -4.83 21.16 6.22
N GLU A 45 -4.04 21.67 5.29
CA GLU A 45 -2.58 21.44 5.20
C GLU A 45 -1.77 21.98 6.40
N THR A 46 -2.37 22.80 7.27
CA THR A 46 -1.70 23.36 8.46
C THR A 46 -1.84 22.46 9.69
N VAL A 47 -2.72 21.46 9.64
CA VAL A 47 -2.95 20.53 10.74
C VAL A 47 -1.70 19.70 11.03
N ASN A 48 -1.32 19.63 12.31
CA ASN A 48 -0.17 18.84 12.75
C ASN A 48 -0.45 17.33 12.64
N VAL A 49 0.23 16.67 11.70
CA VAL A 49 0.14 15.21 11.47
C VAL A 49 1.20 14.39 12.20
N GLU A 50 2.08 15.01 13.00
CA GLU A 50 3.12 14.29 13.77
C GLU A 50 2.55 13.19 14.70
N PRO A 51 1.42 13.38 15.41
CA PRO A 51 0.80 12.31 16.20
C PRO A 51 0.37 11.10 15.37
N LEU A 52 -0.09 11.32 14.14
CA LEU A 52 -0.44 10.24 13.21
C LEU A 52 0.82 9.50 12.75
N THR A 53 1.88 10.22 12.39
CA THR A 53 3.17 9.63 12.01
C THR A 53 3.72 8.74 13.14
N LYS A 54 3.62 9.19 14.40
CA LYS A 54 4.01 8.39 15.57
C LYS A 54 3.15 7.14 15.73
N ALA A 55 1.82 7.24 15.54
CA ALA A 55 0.92 6.10 15.58
C ALA A 55 1.27 5.07 14.49
N ILE A 56 1.52 5.51 13.26
CA ILE A 56 1.93 4.63 12.14
C ILE A 56 3.22 3.88 12.51
N LYS A 57 4.25 4.59 12.98
CA LYS A 57 5.53 3.99 13.39
C LYS A 57 5.35 2.98 14.52
N TYR A 58 4.49 3.28 15.50
CA TYR A 58 4.17 2.36 16.59
C TYR A 58 3.58 1.05 16.06
N TYR A 59 2.53 1.12 15.23
CA TYR A 59 1.90 -0.07 14.67
C TYR A 59 2.83 -0.86 13.74
N GLN A 60 3.73 -0.19 13.01
CA GLN A 60 4.76 -0.87 12.23
C GLN A 60 5.74 -1.63 13.13
N HIS A 61 6.19 -1.00 14.22
CA HIS A 61 7.12 -1.60 15.17
C HIS A 61 6.50 -2.78 15.92
N LEU A 62 5.27 -2.62 16.42
CA LEU A 62 4.50 -3.68 17.10
C LEU A 62 4.34 -4.89 16.19
N TYR A 63 3.97 -4.68 14.92
CA TYR A 63 3.86 -5.77 13.95
C TYR A 63 5.21 -6.47 13.75
N SER A 64 6.29 -5.70 13.59
CA SER A 64 7.63 -6.24 13.38
C SER A 64 8.11 -7.10 14.54
N ILE A 65 7.75 -6.78 15.78
CA ILE A 65 8.19 -7.53 16.97
C ILE A 65 7.31 -8.76 17.20
N HIS A 66 5.99 -8.63 17.02
CA HIS A 66 5.05 -9.63 17.51
C HIS A 66 4.42 -10.50 16.43
N LEU A 67 4.39 -10.03 15.18
CA LEU A 67 3.62 -10.64 14.09
C LEU A 67 4.43 -10.88 12.81
N ALA A 68 5.73 -10.55 12.80
CA ALA A 68 6.58 -10.69 11.62
C ALA A 68 6.74 -12.13 11.13
N ASP A 69 6.69 -13.10 12.04
CA ASP A 69 6.87 -14.53 11.73
C ASP A 69 5.57 -15.23 11.31
N GLN A 70 4.45 -14.50 11.22
CA GLN A 70 3.17 -15.10 10.85
C GLN A 70 3.11 -15.39 9.35
N ALA A 71 2.58 -16.57 9.00
CA ALA A 71 2.47 -17.00 7.60
C ALA A 71 1.59 -16.05 6.77
N GLU A 72 2.16 -15.56 5.68
CA GLU A 72 1.53 -14.57 4.81
C GLU A 72 0.65 -15.20 3.74
N ASP A 73 -0.36 -14.44 3.33
CA ASP A 73 -1.27 -14.86 2.29
C ASP A 73 -0.81 -14.17 1.02
N CYS A 74 -0.06 -14.92 0.20
CA CYS A 74 0.52 -14.42 -1.03
C CYS A 74 -0.54 -13.90 -2.01
N THR A 75 -1.76 -14.46 -1.95
CA THR A 75 -2.91 -14.00 -2.74
C THR A 75 -3.32 -12.61 -2.30
N LEU A 76 -3.52 -12.41 -1.01
CA LEU A 76 -3.90 -11.11 -0.44
C LEU A 76 -2.80 -10.08 -0.68
N GLN A 77 -1.54 -10.47 -0.49
CA GLN A 77 -0.39 -9.60 -0.70
C GLN A 77 -0.31 -9.10 -2.15
N LEU A 78 -0.44 -9.98 -3.14
CA LEU A 78 -0.40 -9.56 -4.55
C LEU A 78 -1.62 -8.69 -4.90
N ALA A 79 -2.79 -8.99 -4.35
CA ALA A 79 -3.98 -8.15 -4.53
C ALA A 79 -3.77 -6.73 -3.98
N ASP A 80 -3.17 -6.60 -2.80
CA ASP A 80 -2.86 -5.31 -2.19
C ASP A 80 -1.77 -4.55 -2.97
N HIS A 81 -0.73 -5.24 -3.47
CA HIS A 81 0.25 -4.61 -4.36
C HIS A 81 -0.38 -4.06 -5.63
N ILE A 82 -1.32 -4.79 -6.26
CA ILE A 82 -2.03 -4.29 -7.44
C ILE A 82 -2.84 -3.03 -7.11
N LYS A 83 -3.54 -3.00 -5.96
CA LYS A 83 -4.29 -1.82 -5.51
C LYS A 83 -3.36 -0.63 -5.27
N PHE A 84 -2.27 -0.84 -4.55
CA PHE A 84 -1.27 0.20 -4.28
C PHE A 84 -0.67 0.76 -5.58
N THR A 85 -0.24 -0.11 -6.50
CA THR A 85 0.28 0.33 -7.80
C THR A 85 -0.76 1.12 -8.58
N GLN A 86 -2.04 0.71 -8.55
CA GLN A 86 -3.12 1.47 -9.20
C GLN A 86 -3.28 2.88 -8.61
N SER A 87 -3.32 3.01 -7.27
CA SER A 87 -3.38 4.32 -6.61
C SER A 87 -2.17 5.19 -6.95
N ALA A 88 -0.97 4.62 -6.97
CA ALA A 88 0.24 5.33 -7.36
C ALA A 88 0.17 5.83 -8.82
N LEU A 89 -0.33 5.00 -9.73
CA LEU A 89 -0.53 5.37 -11.14
C LEU A 89 -1.62 6.44 -11.33
N ASP A 90 -2.62 6.53 -10.45
CA ASP A 90 -3.61 7.60 -10.47
C ASP A 90 -2.98 8.92 -10.02
N CYS A 91 -2.17 8.90 -8.95
CA CYS A 91 -1.37 10.05 -8.51
C CYS A 91 -0.44 10.55 -9.62
N MET A 92 0.32 9.64 -10.25
CA MET A 92 1.19 9.98 -11.38
C MET A 92 0.42 10.62 -12.55
N GLY A 93 -0.81 10.15 -12.82
CA GLY A 93 -1.66 10.74 -13.86
C GLY A 93 -2.04 12.19 -13.55
N VAL A 94 -2.42 12.47 -12.30
CA VAL A 94 -2.71 13.85 -11.84
C VAL A 94 -1.47 14.73 -11.98
N GLU A 95 -0.31 14.23 -11.58
CA GLU A 95 0.96 14.96 -11.66
C GLU A 95 1.38 15.26 -13.09
N VAL A 96 1.24 14.30 -14.02
CA VAL A 96 1.53 14.55 -15.45
C VAL A 96 0.58 15.61 -16.02
N CYS A 97 -0.72 15.51 -15.72
CA CYS A 97 -1.70 16.53 -16.14
C CYS A 97 -1.33 17.92 -15.61
N ARG A 98 -0.91 18.01 -14.34
CA ARG A 98 -0.48 19.25 -13.72
C ARG A 98 0.75 19.83 -14.40
N LEU A 99 1.77 19.00 -14.68
CA LEU A 99 2.98 19.44 -15.37
C LEU A 99 2.70 19.88 -16.81
N ARG A 100 1.81 19.18 -17.52
CA ARG A 100 1.39 19.57 -18.88
C ARG A 100 0.70 20.93 -18.93
N ALA A 101 -0.02 21.32 -17.88
CA ALA A 101 -0.68 22.62 -17.82
C ALA A 101 0.31 23.80 -17.85
N PHE A 102 1.61 23.56 -17.58
CA PHE A 102 2.67 24.57 -17.70
C PHE A 102 3.30 24.67 -19.09
N LEU A 103 2.98 23.74 -20.01
CA LEU A 103 3.48 23.79 -21.39
C LEU A 103 2.70 24.84 -22.18
N GLN A 104 3.43 25.69 -22.91
CA GLN A 104 2.86 26.66 -23.83
C GLN A 104 2.54 26.01 -25.18
N ALA A 105 1.58 26.59 -25.92
CA ALA A 105 1.28 26.18 -27.28
C ALA A 105 2.55 26.26 -28.16
N GLY A 106 2.83 25.21 -28.93
CA GLY A 106 4.06 25.12 -29.73
C GLY A 106 5.24 24.42 -29.04
N GLN A 107 5.10 24.00 -27.77
CA GLN A 107 6.12 23.25 -27.04
C GLN A 107 5.90 21.73 -27.07
N GLU A 108 5.09 21.21 -27.99
CA GLU A 108 4.74 19.79 -28.05
C GLU A 108 5.94 18.89 -28.39
N ALA A 109 6.99 19.46 -28.98
CA ALA A 109 8.25 18.79 -29.30
C ALA A 109 9.37 19.05 -28.26
N ALA A 110 9.09 19.79 -27.18
CA ALA A 110 10.07 20.01 -26.12
C ALA A 110 10.38 18.68 -25.40
N ASP A 111 11.61 18.51 -24.94
CA ASP A 111 12.05 17.29 -24.26
C ASP A 111 11.15 16.94 -23.07
N LEU A 112 10.68 17.95 -22.32
CA LEU A 112 9.74 17.76 -21.23
C LEU A 112 8.38 17.21 -21.73
N ALA A 113 7.86 17.71 -22.85
CA ALA A 113 6.59 17.24 -23.41
C ALA A 113 6.68 15.78 -23.86
N ILE A 114 7.83 15.41 -24.46
CA ILE A 114 8.15 14.03 -24.85
C ILE A 114 8.23 13.13 -23.60
N LEU A 115 8.98 13.56 -22.58
CA LEU A 115 9.11 12.82 -21.32
C LEU A 115 7.76 12.58 -20.64
N LEU A 116 6.87 13.59 -20.60
CA LEU A 116 5.54 13.46 -20.02
C LEU A 116 4.65 12.48 -20.82
N LYS A 117 4.82 12.40 -22.13
CA LYS A 117 4.12 11.42 -23.00
C LYS A 117 4.65 10.00 -22.77
N ASP A 118 5.95 9.83 -22.63
CA ASP A 118 6.57 8.54 -22.34
C ASP A 118 6.16 8.04 -20.95
N LEU A 119 6.05 8.94 -19.98
CA LEU A 119 5.57 8.64 -18.64
C LEU A 119 4.10 8.18 -18.64
N GLU A 120 3.22 8.85 -19.39
CA GLU A 120 1.83 8.42 -19.57
C GLU A 120 1.71 7.04 -20.20
N THR A 121 2.51 6.79 -21.24
CA THR A 121 2.55 5.49 -21.93
C THR A 121 2.96 4.39 -20.96
N SER A 122 4.05 4.62 -20.21
CA SER A 122 4.53 3.71 -19.16
C SER A 122 3.44 3.47 -18.10
N CYS A 123 2.76 4.52 -17.63
CA CYS A 123 1.69 4.40 -16.65
C CYS A 123 0.50 3.58 -17.20
N SER A 124 0.16 3.76 -18.47
CA SER A 124 -0.91 3.01 -19.15
C SER A 124 -0.56 1.52 -19.24
N ASP A 125 0.67 1.20 -19.63
CA ASP A 125 1.16 -0.17 -19.76
C ASP A 125 1.16 -0.90 -18.41
N ILE A 126 1.66 -0.24 -17.35
CA ILE A 126 1.61 -0.82 -15.99
C ILE A 126 0.16 -1.04 -15.56
N ARG A 127 -0.76 -0.12 -15.86
CA ARG A 127 -2.20 -0.31 -15.59
C ARG A 127 -2.77 -1.54 -16.31
N GLN A 128 -2.36 -1.76 -17.56
CA GLN A 128 -2.77 -2.95 -18.31
C GLN A 128 -2.18 -4.24 -17.71
N PHE A 129 -0.93 -4.21 -17.25
CA PHE A 129 -0.33 -5.35 -16.55
C PHE A 129 -1.06 -5.65 -15.24
N CYS A 130 -1.37 -4.64 -14.42
CA CYS A 130 -2.20 -4.81 -13.23
C CYS A 130 -3.56 -5.47 -13.53
N LYS A 131 -4.23 -5.07 -14.62
CA LYS A 131 -5.48 -5.70 -15.08
C LYS A 131 -5.27 -7.16 -15.48
N LYS A 132 -4.19 -7.47 -16.21
CA LYS A 132 -3.84 -8.84 -16.62
C LYS A 132 -3.56 -9.73 -15.41
N ILE A 133 -2.82 -9.24 -14.41
CA ILE A 133 -2.55 -9.99 -13.17
C ILE A 133 -3.86 -10.23 -12.41
N ARG A 134 -4.70 -9.20 -12.21
CA ARG A 134 -5.98 -9.33 -11.51
C ARG A 134 -6.90 -10.39 -12.12
N ARG A 135 -6.95 -10.48 -13.46
CA ARG A 135 -7.74 -11.51 -14.18
C ARG A 135 -7.25 -12.95 -13.96
N ARG A 136 -6.05 -13.14 -13.42
CA ARG A 136 -5.42 -14.44 -13.15
C ARG A 136 -5.29 -14.73 -11.66
N MET A 137 -5.84 -13.85 -10.80
CA MET A 137 -5.78 -14.04 -9.35
C MET A 137 -6.69 -15.18 -8.90
N PRO A 138 -6.29 -15.94 -7.87
CA PRO A 138 -7.16 -16.86 -7.15
C PRO A 138 -8.49 -16.20 -6.72
N GLY A 139 -9.58 -16.97 -6.77
CA GLY A 139 -10.92 -16.47 -6.49
C GLY A 139 -11.64 -15.83 -7.68
N THR A 140 -11.12 -16.00 -8.90
CA THR A 140 -11.83 -15.71 -10.14
C THR A 140 -12.37 -17.00 -10.76
N ASP A 141 -13.57 -16.99 -11.34
CA ASP A 141 -14.23 -18.18 -11.94
C ASP A 141 -13.56 -18.69 -13.23
N ALA A 142 -12.29 -18.36 -13.46
CA ALA A 142 -11.57 -18.76 -14.66
C ALA A 142 -10.96 -20.17 -14.52
N PRO A 143 -11.13 -21.06 -15.51
CA PRO A 143 -10.56 -22.41 -15.47
C PRO A 143 -9.03 -22.39 -15.33
N GLY A 144 -8.50 -23.30 -14.50
CA GLY A 144 -7.05 -23.49 -14.32
C GLY A 144 -6.37 -22.52 -13.36
N ILE A 145 -7.12 -21.66 -12.67
CA ILE A 145 -6.60 -20.77 -11.63
C ILE A 145 -6.59 -21.50 -10.28
N PRO A 146 -5.45 -21.50 -9.54
CA PRO A 146 -5.38 -22.14 -8.23
C PRO A 146 -6.23 -21.40 -7.18
N ALA A 147 -6.66 -22.12 -6.14
CA ALA A 147 -7.47 -21.55 -5.05
C ALA A 147 -6.72 -20.51 -4.21
N ALA A 148 -5.39 -20.57 -4.17
CA ALA A 148 -4.53 -19.57 -3.55
C ALA A 148 -3.15 -19.57 -4.24
N LEU A 149 -2.42 -18.46 -4.15
CA LEU A 149 -1.02 -18.40 -4.53
C LEU A 149 -0.18 -19.12 -3.47
N GLY A 150 0.65 -20.05 -3.92
CA GLY A 150 1.67 -20.70 -3.13
C GLY A 150 2.98 -20.70 -3.89
N PHE A 151 4.08 -20.41 -3.21
CA PHE A 151 5.42 -20.42 -3.78
C PHE A 151 6.31 -21.40 -3.01
N GLY A 152 7.28 -21.99 -3.69
CA GLY A 152 8.34 -22.75 -3.03
C GLY A 152 9.18 -21.82 -2.12
N ALA A 153 9.82 -22.40 -1.10
CA ALA A 153 10.55 -21.66 -0.05
C ALA A 153 11.47 -20.56 -0.60
N GLN A 154 12.29 -20.89 -1.60
CA GLN A 154 13.22 -19.93 -2.23
C GLN A 154 12.53 -18.67 -2.79
N VAL A 155 11.38 -18.84 -3.46
CA VAL A 155 10.63 -17.72 -4.04
C VAL A 155 9.92 -16.93 -2.95
N SER A 156 9.35 -17.62 -1.95
CA SER A 156 8.75 -16.97 -0.77
C SER A 156 9.76 -16.10 -0.02
N ASP A 157 10.98 -16.60 0.20
CA ASP A 157 12.05 -15.87 0.90
C ASP A 157 12.49 -14.64 0.10
N THR A 158 12.61 -14.77 -1.23
CA THR A 158 12.96 -13.66 -2.12
C THR A 158 11.88 -12.58 -2.10
N LEU A 159 10.61 -12.96 -2.18
CA LEU A 159 9.48 -12.02 -2.11
C LEU A 159 9.41 -11.33 -0.75
N LEU A 160 9.71 -12.06 0.33
CA LEU A 160 9.80 -11.51 1.68
C LEU A 160 10.90 -10.44 1.78
N GLU A 161 12.05 -10.67 1.15
CA GLU A 161 13.17 -9.73 1.13
C GLU A 161 12.86 -8.50 0.27
N CYS A 162 12.35 -8.68 -0.96
CA CYS A 162 11.91 -7.57 -1.81
C CYS A 162 10.94 -6.63 -1.08
N ARG A 163 10.06 -7.20 -0.26
CA ARG A 163 9.12 -6.43 0.54
C ARG A 163 9.79 -5.58 1.63
N LYS A 164 10.86 -6.05 2.28
CA LYS A 164 11.61 -5.25 3.25
C LYS A 164 12.18 -3.98 2.61
N HIS A 165 12.48 -4.03 1.31
CA HIS A 165 12.92 -2.87 0.55
C HIS A 165 11.77 -1.98 0.06
N LEU A 166 10.55 -2.52 -0.13
CA LEU A 166 9.40 -1.71 -0.53
C LEU A 166 8.98 -0.68 0.52
N THR A 167 9.24 -0.92 1.81
CA THR A 167 9.05 0.09 2.86
C THR A 167 9.89 1.35 2.66
N TRP A 168 10.97 1.30 1.85
CA TRP A 168 11.79 2.48 1.52
C TRP A 168 11.20 3.33 0.39
N VAL A 169 10.21 2.81 -0.35
CA VAL A 169 9.53 3.54 -1.43
C VAL A 169 8.39 4.41 -0.89
N VAL A 170 7.99 4.22 0.37
CA VAL A 170 6.87 4.92 1.04
C VAL A 170 7.37 6.06 1.95
N ALA A 171 8.66 6.43 1.86
CA ALA A 171 9.25 7.52 2.63
C ALA A 171 9.19 8.86 1.89
#